data_AF-A0A0D2D8R8-F1
#
_entry.id   AF-A0A0D2D8R8-F1
#
_cell.length_a   1.000
_cell.length_b   1.000
_cell.length_c   1.000
_cell.angle_alpha   90.00
_cell.angle_beta   90.00
_cell.angle_gamma   90.00
#
_symmetry.space_group_name_H-M   'P 1'
#
loop_
_entity.id
_entity.type
_entity.pdbx_description
1 polymer ?
#
loop_
_entity_poly.entity_id
_entity_poly.type
_entity_poly.pdbx_seq_one_letter_code
_entity_poly.pdbx_strand_id
1 'polypeptide(L)'
;MSQVTHGIHTLLDNGLPAISRYITDHNSEAKAVFSTHIEERLPWQELPDGARFCLGYATEKFPVQLSQQEDLHVYQRYLENKPGITIPGGTVLRLVDMMPGALSPMHRTVSLDYGVVLEGEVELVLDSGEVRLLKRGDVAIQRGTNHAWRNASDTQWARMFSLPVEPTIFVQKMGDSFHQIRAAVIEGRAQSPRYIQRQLTLLHDALLKHQKAIRTAIKRQTNYTSAEIDAEIYLTLDAIKHDYESFDFSKVVQEEYSLAQLKDYPSRRVAVGCIYVIPSEHSRLYSIVQTVSAAITAGNCVVVELGKSASDLDSLLAKVLAGALDGETFAMVAGKPDDQDFFTQHCVVVDARKNPQTPGSAHILLAKPSRCIAVVDRTVSSADIAHAAREIARARFSFDGKSPYAPDLVLVNEFVLQEFCRAAVQYTTTLLTRGVEPDLDDDRRAMRTAIDFVDPAVMELQRAPGVSTVLSGSRGKILCMQKRDESLMSRKVTSPVLVIHSIRSLDDAIDLINSCNRNERHQAAYFFANAVTAKYLGQFIPSRLSYTNCIPIALLG
;
A
#
# COMPACT_ATOMS: atom_id res chain seq x y z
N MET A 1 38.52 28.90 -46.28
CA MET A 1 39.61 27.92 -46.28
C MET A 1 40.21 27.90 -44.87
N SER A 2 39.74 27.02 -44.00
CA SER A 2 40.45 26.67 -42.76
C SER A 2 40.79 25.20 -42.83
N GLN A 3 42.06 24.91 -42.59
CA GLN A 3 42.66 23.58 -42.75
C GLN A 3 41.95 22.56 -41.86
N VAL A 4 41.46 21.48 -42.47
CA VAL A 4 41.12 20.25 -41.75
C VAL A 4 42.44 19.59 -41.39
N THR A 5 42.93 19.87 -40.18
CA THR A 5 44.02 19.10 -39.57
C THR A 5 43.53 17.68 -39.37
N HIS A 6 43.92 16.77 -40.27
CA HIS A 6 43.86 15.33 -40.02
C HIS A 6 44.84 15.02 -38.89
N GLY A 7 44.34 15.08 -37.66
CA GLY A 7 45.11 14.73 -36.46
C GLY A 7 45.48 13.26 -36.52
N ILE A 8 46.79 12.97 -36.51
CA ILE A 8 47.30 11.65 -36.17
C ILE A 8 46.75 11.34 -34.77
N HIS A 9 45.84 10.37 -34.66
CA HIS A 9 45.35 9.93 -33.35
C HIS A 9 46.55 9.47 -32.53
N THR A 10 46.86 10.22 -31.46
CA THR A 10 47.87 9.77 -30.51
C THR A 10 47.38 8.47 -29.89
N LEU A 11 48.14 7.40 -30.03
CA LEU A 11 47.81 6.13 -29.39
C LEU A 11 48.13 6.21 -27.91
N LEU A 12 47.28 5.60 -27.10
CA LEU A 12 47.57 5.31 -25.70
C LEU A 12 48.57 4.14 -25.62
N ASP A 13 49.12 3.92 -24.43
CA ASP A 13 50.01 2.81 -24.11
C ASP A 13 49.38 1.42 -24.35
N ASN A 14 48.06 1.33 -24.34
CA ASN A 14 47.32 0.12 -24.67
C ASN A 14 47.03 -0.07 -26.17
N GLY A 15 47.58 0.80 -27.03
CA GLY A 15 47.43 0.73 -28.49
C GLY A 15 46.08 1.26 -29.01
N LEU A 16 45.16 1.68 -28.13
CA LEU A 16 43.90 2.29 -28.53
C LEU A 16 44.08 3.79 -28.80
N PRO A 17 43.30 4.40 -29.72
CA PRO A 17 43.34 5.84 -29.95
C PRO A 17 43.02 6.65 -28.68
N ALA A 18 43.67 7.78 -28.43
CA ALA A 18 43.24 8.72 -27.41
C ALA A 18 41.88 9.35 -27.77
N ILE A 19 41.04 9.65 -26.76
CA ILE A 19 39.71 10.25 -26.93
C ILE A 19 39.67 11.64 -26.30
N SER A 20 38.96 12.54 -26.98
CA SER A 20 38.59 13.87 -26.49
C SER A 20 37.07 14.02 -26.42
N ARG A 21 36.58 14.86 -25.51
CA ARG A 21 35.21 15.38 -25.48
C ARG A 21 35.21 16.82 -25.98
N TYR A 22 34.25 17.16 -26.85
CA TYR A 22 34.07 18.53 -27.34
C TYR A 22 32.67 18.99 -26.94
N ILE A 23 32.60 19.98 -26.06
CA ILE A 23 31.34 20.51 -25.53
C ILE A 23 30.98 21.76 -26.33
N THR A 24 29.72 21.91 -26.74
CA THR A 24 29.23 23.11 -27.45
C THR A 24 28.45 24.02 -26.53
N ASP A 25 28.54 25.34 -26.74
CA ASP A 25 27.78 26.38 -26.02
C ASP A 25 27.47 27.55 -26.98
N HIS A 26 26.93 28.66 -26.48
CA HIS A 26 26.69 29.89 -27.23
C HIS A 26 27.58 31.02 -26.71
N ASN A 27 28.16 31.80 -27.62
CA ASN A 27 28.88 33.02 -27.25
C ASN A 27 27.92 34.17 -26.93
N SER A 28 28.46 35.36 -26.60
CA SER A 28 27.67 36.56 -26.29
C SER A 28 26.78 37.07 -27.45
N GLU A 29 27.00 36.59 -28.68
CA GLU A 29 26.19 36.90 -29.86
C GLU A 29 25.13 35.80 -30.14
N ALA A 30 24.92 34.87 -29.20
CA ALA A 30 24.05 33.70 -29.36
C ALA A 30 24.43 32.79 -30.55
N LYS A 31 25.71 32.77 -30.96
CA LYS A 31 26.23 31.85 -31.97
C LYS A 31 26.82 30.60 -31.30
N ALA A 32 26.56 29.44 -31.89
CA ALA A 32 27.13 28.17 -31.43
C ALA A 32 28.67 28.18 -31.55
N VAL A 33 29.34 27.80 -30.47
CA VAL A 33 30.80 27.73 -30.32
C VAL A 33 31.18 26.48 -29.52
N PHE A 34 32.45 26.10 -29.53
CA PHE A 34 32.96 25.11 -28.58
C PHE A 34 33.25 25.78 -27.23
N SER A 35 32.79 25.16 -26.15
CA SER A 35 33.05 25.57 -24.78
C SER A 35 34.48 25.22 -24.40
N THR A 36 35.19 26.17 -23.79
CA THR A 36 36.55 26.00 -23.26
C THR A 36 36.57 25.88 -21.73
N HIS A 37 35.40 25.77 -21.09
CA HIS A 37 35.28 25.71 -19.62
C HIS A 37 35.88 24.44 -19.02
N ILE A 38 35.90 23.36 -19.80
CA ILE A 38 36.35 22.04 -19.38
C ILE A 38 37.34 21.52 -20.42
N GLU A 39 38.48 20.98 -19.96
CA GLU A 39 39.52 20.44 -20.84
C GLU A 39 38.97 19.32 -21.74
N GLU A 40 39.33 19.35 -23.03
CA GLU A 40 38.83 18.39 -24.02
C GLU A 40 39.32 16.96 -23.73
N ARG A 41 40.52 16.80 -23.16
CA ARG A 41 41.09 15.49 -22.88
C ARG A 41 40.40 14.81 -21.70
N LEU A 42 40.10 13.53 -21.85
CA LEU A 42 39.46 12.72 -20.81
C LEU A 42 40.49 12.10 -19.87
N PRO A 43 40.38 12.31 -18.54
CA PRO A 43 41.26 11.64 -17.58
C PRO A 43 40.85 10.18 -17.41
N TRP A 44 41.80 9.27 -17.61
CA TRP A 44 41.62 7.83 -17.38
C TRP A 44 41.94 7.47 -15.93
N GLN A 45 41.18 6.54 -15.37
CA GLN A 45 41.50 5.89 -14.10
C GLN A 45 41.54 4.39 -14.32
N GLU A 46 42.62 3.77 -13.88
CA GLU A 46 42.75 2.33 -13.80
C GLU A 46 42.10 1.82 -12.50
N LEU A 47 41.25 0.80 -12.63
CA LEU A 47 40.61 0.11 -11.52
C LEU A 47 41.48 -1.07 -11.05
N PRO A 48 41.25 -1.60 -9.83
CA PRO A 48 42.01 -2.74 -9.31
C PRO A 48 41.96 -4.01 -10.16
N ASP A 49 40.93 -4.16 -11.00
CA ASP A 49 40.75 -5.28 -11.94
C ASP A 49 41.47 -5.05 -13.29
N GLY A 50 42.22 -3.95 -13.43
CA GLY A 50 42.99 -3.59 -14.63
C GLY A 50 42.16 -2.92 -15.73
N ALA A 51 40.83 -2.80 -15.58
CA ALA A 51 40.02 -2.05 -16.51
C ALA A 51 40.25 -0.54 -16.32
N ARG A 52 40.22 0.23 -17.42
CA ARG A 52 40.36 1.69 -17.35
C ARG A 52 39.05 2.37 -17.67
N PHE A 53 38.64 3.30 -16.82
CA PHE A 53 37.40 4.05 -16.94
C PHE A 53 37.68 5.54 -17.15
N CYS A 54 36.91 6.18 -18.02
CA CYS A 54 36.85 7.64 -18.07
C CYS A 54 35.39 8.14 -18.11
N LEU A 55 35.15 9.25 -17.41
CA LEU A 55 33.84 9.89 -17.36
C LEU A 55 33.73 10.94 -18.48
N GLY A 56 32.88 10.68 -19.46
CA GLY A 56 32.71 11.55 -20.63
C GLY A 56 31.77 12.74 -20.41
N TYR A 57 30.68 12.54 -19.67
CA TYR A 57 29.71 13.57 -19.29
C TYR A 57 28.78 13.04 -18.20
N ALA A 58 28.20 13.90 -17.37
CA ALA A 58 27.25 13.48 -16.33
C ALA A 58 26.17 14.54 -16.09
N THR A 59 24.95 14.10 -15.81
CA THR A 59 23.81 14.97 -15.45
C THR A 59 23.07 14.42 -14.24
N GLU A 60 22.28 15.24 -13.55
CA GLU A 60 21.52 14.86 -12.34
C GLU A 60 19.99 14.94 -12.49
N LYS A 61 19.51 15.44 -13.62
CA LYS A 61 18.08 15.65 -13.85
C LYS A 61 17.75 15.54 -15.33
N PHE A 62 16.52 15.10 -15.59
CA PHE A 62 15.90 15.14 -16.90
C PHE A 62 14.53 15.81 -16.79
N PRO A 63 14.20 16.83 -17.62
CA PRO A 63 15.06 17.46 -18.63
C PRO A 63 16.30 18.17 -18.05
N VAL A 64 17.40 18.16 -18.81
CA VAL A 64 18.67 18.80 -18.41
C VAL A 64 18.56 20.32 -18.56
N GLN A 65 19.05 21.07 -17.57
CA GLN A 65 19.09 22.53 -17.64
C GLN A 65 20.45 22.98 -18.21
N LEU A 66 20.43 23.51 -19.44
CA LEU A 66 21.63 24.00 -20.13
C LEU A 66 21.87 25.51 -19.92
N SER A 67 20.86 26.24 -19.44
CA SER A 67 21.00 27.67 -19.19
C SER A 67 21.95 27.91 -18.02
N GLN A 68 22.73 28.98 -18.11
CA GLN A 68 23.71 29.36 -17.08
C GLN A 68 24.72 28.23 -16.79
N GLN A 69 24.95 27.32 -17.75
CA GLN A 69 25.95 26.26 -17.66
C GLN A 69 25.76 25.35 -16.44
N GLU A 70 24.52 25.18 -15.97
CA GLU A 70 24.23 24.40 -14.76
C GLU A 70 24.71 22.95 -14.90
N ASP A 71 24.51 22.34 -16.08
CA ASP A 71 24.99 21.00 -16.39
C ASP A 71 26.53 20.89 -16.43
N LEU A 72 27.23 21.93 -16.89
CA LEU A 72 28.70 21.96 -16.85
C LEU A 72 29.22 22.03 -15.41
N HIS A 73 28.57 22.77 -14.52
CA HIS A 73 28.93 22.79 -13.10
C HIS A 73 28.73 21.42 -12.43
N VAL A 74 27.62 20.73 -12.76
CA VAL A 74 27.36 19.35 -12.31
C VAL A 74 28.45 18.41 -12.83
N TYR A 75 28.74 18.46 -14.12
CA TYR A 75 29.74 17.58 -14.72
C TYR A 75 31.16 17.85 -14.16
N GLN A 76 31.55 19.11 -13.98
CA GLN A 76 32.84 19.48 -13.39
C GLN A 76 33.01 18.91 -11.98
N ARG A 77 31.97 18.97 -11.14
CA ARG A 77 31.99 18.35 -9.81
C ARG A 77 32.24 16.84 -9.87
N TYR A 78 31.67 16.16 -10.87
CA TYR A 78 31.83 14.73 -11.06
C TYR A 78 33.19 14.32 -11.65
N LEU A 79 33.95 15.24 -12.23
CA LEU A 79 35.35 14.99 -12.59
C LEU A 79 36.23 14.88 -11.35
N GLU A 80 35.93 15.66 -10.31
CA GLU A 80 36.62 15.61 -9.01
C GLU A 80 36.10 14.47 -8.14
N ASN A 81 34.78 14.32 -8.05
CA ASN A 81 34.10 13.31 -7.23
C ASN A 81 33.30 12.38 -8.12
N LYS A 82 33.92 11.30 -8.60
CA LYS A 82 33.32 10.44 -9.63
C LYS A 82 31.96 9.87 -9.20
N PRO A 83 30.97 9.82 -10.11
CA PRO A 83 29.64 9.32 -9.78
C PRO A 83 29.64 7.81 -9.58
N GLY A 84 28.58 7.31 -8.95
CA GLY A 84 28.22 5.88 -9.02
C GLY A 84 27.95 5.41 -10.45
N ILE A 85 27.64 4.13 -10.64
CA ILE A 85 27.34 3.58 -11.98
C ILE A 85 26.16 4.34 -12.63
N THR A 86 25.17 4.73 -11.82
CA THR A 86 24.05 5.59 -12.20
C THR A 86 24.01 6.85 -11.34
N ILE A 87 23.37 7.90 -11.85
CA ILE A 87 23.00 9.09 -11.09
C ILE A 87 21.47 9.17 -11.07
N PRO A 88 20.82 9.20 -9.90
CA PRO A 88 19.37 9.40 -9.81
C PRO A 88 18.93 10.66 -10.55
N GLY A 89 17.92 10.55 -11.39
CA GLY A 89 17.37 11.61 -12.24
C GLY A 89 18.16 11.91 -13.51
N GLY A 90 19.36 11.33 -13.69
CA GLY A 90 20.33 11.77 -14.69
C GLY A 90 20.93 10.68 -15.57
N THR A 91 22.06 11.02 -16.19
CA THR A 91 22.80 10.17 -17.14
C THR A 91 24.29 10.18 -16.84
N VAL A 92 24.97 9.09 -17.17
CA VAL A 92 26.42 8.94 -16.95
C VAL A 92 27.12 8.41 -18.20
N LEU A 93 27.77 9.25 -18.98
CA LEU A 93 28.54 8.78 -20.14
C LEU A 93 29.88 8.23 -19.66
N ARG A 94 30.19 6.97 -20.00
CA ARG A 94 31.48 6.34 -19.68
C ARG A 94 32.11 5.68 -20.90
N LEU A 95 33.43 5.68 -20.89
CA LEU A 95 34.23 4.83 -21.76
C LEU A 95 35.04 3.88 -20.90
N VAL A 96 35.15 2.64 -21.36
CA VAL A 96 35.80 1.54 -20.65
C VAL A 96 36.78 0.86 -21.60
N ASP A 97 38.05 0.83 -21.20
CA ASP A 97 39.09 0.03 -21.86
C ASP A 97 39.26 -1.27 -21.10
N MET A 98 39.12 -2.38 -21.82
CA MET A 98 39.20 -3.73 -21.30
C MET A 98 40.49 -4.38 -21.77
N MET A 99 41.31 -4.82 -20.82
CA MET A 99 42.53 -5.55 -21.13
C MET A 99 42.22 -6.89 -21.81
N PRO A 100 43.17 -7.48 -22.55
CA PRO A 100 42.94 -8.74 -23.26
C PRO A 100 42.49 -9.86 -22.31
N GLY A 101 41.45 -10.59 -22.71
CA GLY A 101 40.87 -11.72 -21.98
C GLY A 101 40.13 -11.35 -20.68
N ALA A 102 40.10 -10.08 -20.28
CA ALA A 102 39.46 -9.69 -19.02
C ALA A 102 37.95 -9.90 -19.05
N LEU A 103 37.44 -10.44 -17.95
CA LEU A 103 36.03 -10.66 -17.67
C LEU A 103 35.64 -9.81 -16.47
N SER A 104 34.66 -8.93 -16.65
CA SER A 104 34.10 -8.17 -15.53
C SER A 104 33.34 -9.11 -14.58
N PRO A 105 33.19 -8.75 -13.30
CA PRO A 105 32.25 -9.44 -12.42
C PRO A 105 30.84 -9.48 -13.02
N MET A 106 30.10 -10.56 -12.76
CA MET A 106 28.67 -10.62 -13.06
C MET A 106 27.94 -9.64 -12.15
N HIS A 107 27.22 -8.68 -12.73
CA HIS A 107 26.55 -7.64 -11.98
C HIS A 107 25.26 -7.17 -12.66
N ARG A 108 24.39 -6.57 -11.84
CA ARG A 108 23.13 -5.96 -12.29
C ARG A 108 23.11 -4.49 -11.92
N THR A 109 22.94 -3.64 -12.92
CA THR A 109 22.70 -2.21 -12.73
C THR A 109 21.24 -1.92 -13.01
N VAL A 110 20.54 -1.23 -12.10
CA VAL A 110 19.13 -0.83 -12.30
C VAL A 110 19.10 0.39 -13.23
N SER A 111 19.35 0.15 -14.51
CA SER A 111 19.42 1.16 -15.57
C SER A 111 18.92 0.60 -16.90
N LEU A 112 18.57 1.51 -17.80
CA LEU A 112 18.64 1.24 -19.23
C LEU A 112 20.03 1.68 -19.71
N ASP A 113 20.86 0.76 -20.16
CA ASP A 113 22.21 1.08 -20.68
C ASP A 113 22.29 0.81 -22.19
N TYR A 114 22.97 1.72 -22.88
CA TYR A 114 23.36 1.63 -24.28
C TYR A 114 24.87 1.35 -24.33
N GLY A 115 25.23 0.07 -24.36
CA GLY A 115 26.61 -0.38 -24.49
C GLY A 115 27.02 -0.46 -25.95
N VAL A 116 27.97 0.35 -26.39
CA VAL A 116 28.46 0.37 -27.78
C VAL A 116 29.92 -0.09 -27.82
N VAL A 117 30.24 -1.06 -28.66
CA VAL A 117 31.64 -1.46 -28.88
C VAL A 117 32.28 -0.46 -29.84
N LEU A 118 33.26 0.30 -29.37
CA LEU A 118 33.98 1.29 -30.18
C LEU A 118 35.21 0.70 -30.87
N GLU A 119 35.93 -0.20 -30.20
CA GLU A 119 37.12 -0.88 -30.71
C GLU A 119 37.19 -2.31 -30.17
N GLY A 120 37.70 -3.25 -30.97
CA GLY A 120 37.83 -4.66 -30.60
C GLY A 120 36.53 -5.47 -30.72
N GLU A 121 36.50 -6.61 -30.04
CA GLU A 121 35.34 -7.50 -29.94
C GLU A 121 35.09 -7.84 -28.46
N VAL A 122 33.84 -7.74 -28.01
CA VAL A 122 33.44 -7.92 -26.61
C VAL A 122 32.27 -8.88 -26.52
N GLU A 123 32.34 -9.85 -25.61
CA GLU A 123 31.24 -10.74 -25.30
C GLU A 123 30.37 -10.17 -24.18
N LEU A 124 29.06 -10.14 -24.41
CA LEU A 124 28.04 -9.95 -23.37
C LEU A 124 27.61 -11.32 -22.86
N VAL A 125 27.89 -11.59 -21.58
CA VAL A 125 27.54 -12.84 -20.89
C VAL A 125 26.35 -12.56 -19.97
N LEU A 126 25.27 -13.33 -20.09
CA LEU A 126 24.09 -13.25 -19.25
C LEU A 126 24.10 -14.35 -18.17
N ASP A 127 23.36 -14.15 -17.09
CA ASP A 127 23.23 -15.13 -16.00
C ASP A 127 22.48 -16.41 -16.40
N SER A 128 21.73 -16.37 -17.51
CA SER A 128 21.17 -17.56 -18.17
C SER A 128 22.24 -18.48 -18.77
N GLY A 129 23.49 -18.02 -18.88
CA GLY A 129 24.58 -18.67 -19.61
C GLY A 129 24.62 -18.31 -21.09
N GLU A 130 23.67 -17.52 -21.60
CA GLU A 130 23.73 -17.02 -22.97
C GLU A 130 24.90 -16.03 -23.14
N VAL A 131 25.62 -16.18 -24.24
CA VAL A 131 26.75 -15.32 -24.61
C VAL A 131 26.52 -14.75 -26.01
N ARG A 132 26.77 -13.45 -26.18
CA ARG A 132 26.73 -12.77 -27.47
C ARG A 132 28.04 -12.03 -27.71
N LEU A 133 28.74 -12.39 -28.78
CA LEU A 133 29.88 -11.62 -29.29
C LEU A 133 29.36 -10.36 -29.98
N LEU A 134 29.85 -9.20 -29.56
CA LEU A 134 29.61 -7.89 -30.14
C LEU A 134 30.89 -7.40 -30.80
N LYS A 135 30.77 -6.88 -32.02
CA LYS A 135 31.87 -6.35 -32.81
C LYS A 135 31.82 -4.82 -32.79
N ARG A 136 32.91 -4.20 -33.23
CA ARG A 136 32.99 -2.75 -33.45
C ARG A 136 31.75 -2.22 -34.18
N GLY A 137 31.06 -1.26 -33.56
CA GLY A 137 29.83 -0.63 -34.05
C GLY A 137 28.54 -1.26 -33.52
N ASP A 138 28.60 -2.45 -32.92
CA ASP A 138 27.42 -3.09 -32.34
C ASP A 138 26.98 -2.39 -31.04
N VAL A 139 25.66 -2.43 -30.82
CA VAL A 139 25.00 -1.81 -29.66
C VAL A 139 24.22 -2.86 -28.89
N ALA A 140 24.50 -2.98 -27.60
CA ALA A 140 23.70 -3.72 -26.64
C ALA A 140 22.74 -2.78 -25.91
N ILE A 141 21.46 -3.16 -25.90
CA ILE A 141 20.43 -2.47 -25.12
C ILE A 141 20.21 -3.28 -23.84
N GLN A 142 20.88 -2.88 -22.76
CA GLN A 142 20.85 -3.59 -21.48
C GLN A 142 19.71 -3.06 -20.62
N ARG A 143 18.69 -3.90 -20.38
CA ARG A 143 17.43 -3.50 -19.72
C ARG A 143 17.40 -3.94 -18.26
N GLY A 144 18.40 -3.53 -17.50
CA GLY A 144 18.51 -3.87 -16.07
C GLY A 144 18.68 -5.36 -15.79
N THR A 145 19.29 -6.10 -16.72
CA THR A 145 19.58 -7.54 -16.64
C THR A 145 20.96 -7.80 -16.03
N ASN A 146 21.12 -8.93 -15.34
CA ASN A 146 22.41 -9.36 -14.80
C ASN A 146 23.35 -9.73 -15.96
N HIS A 147 24.59 -9.24 -15.93
CA HIS A 147 25.52 -9.43 -17.02
C HIS A 147 26.99 -9.28 -16.61
N ALA A 148 27.86 -9.83 -17.45
CA ALA A 148 29.30 -9.57 -17.45
C ALA A 148 29.77 -9.24 -18.87
N TRP A 149 30.84 -8.46 -18.96
CA TRP A 149 31.51 -8.11 -20.19
C TRP A 149 32.85 -8.81 -20.24
N ARG A 150 33.15 -9.49 -21.34
CA ARG A 150 34.46 -10.11 -21.57
C ARG A 150 35.10 -9.55 -22.83
N ASN A 151 36.35 -9.12 -22.73
CA ASN A 151 37.15 -8.88 -23.94
C ASN A 151 37.42 -10.23 -24.62
N ALA A 152 36.94 -10.39 -25.84
CA ALA A 152 37.03 -11.66 -26.57
C ALA A 152 38.45 -11.96 -27.08
N SER A 153 39.33 -10.95 -27.14
CA SER A 153 40.70 -11.10 -27.59
C SER A 153 41.64 -11.38 -26.43
N ASP A 154 42.53 -12.37 -26.59
CA ASP A 154 43.62 -12.65 -25.63
C ASP A 154 44.86 -11.77 -25.87
N THR A 155 44.88 -10.94 -26.93
CA THR A 155 46.05 -10.12 -27.29
C THR A 155 45.79 -8.64 -27.49
N GLN A 156 44.56 -8.25 -27.83
CA GLN A 156 44.20 -6.87 -28.14
C GLN A 156 43.28 -6.28 -27.08
N TRP A 157 43.45 -4.99 -26.78
CA TRP A 157 42.51 -4.25 -25.94
C TRP A 157 41.21 -3.98 -26.69
N ALA A 158 40.11 -3.88 -25.95
CA ALA A 158 38.81 -3.48 -26.46
C ALA A 158 38.33 -2.21 -25.76
N ARG A 159 37.49 -1.42 -26.45
CA ARG A 159 36.87 -0.21 -25.88
C ARG A 159 35.36 -0.25 -26.02
N MET A 160 34.68 0.06 -24.93
CA MET A 160 33.24 0.26 -24.90
C MET A 160 32.88 1.69 -24.52
N PHE A 161 31.77 2.16 -25.08
CA PHE A 161 30.99 3.30 -24.61
C PHE A 161 29.77 2.75 -23.85
N SER A 162 29.44 3.34 -22.71
CA SER A 162 28.26 3.01 -21.92
C SER A 162 27.54 4.30 -21.53
N LEU A 163 26.21 4.26 -21.59
CA LEU A 163 25.33 5.34 -21.20
C LEU A 163 24.15 4.75 -20.41
N PRO A 164 24.35 4.45 -19.11
CA PRO A 164 23.27 4.08 -18.23
C PRO A 164 22.43 5.32 -17.93
N VAL A 165 21.13 5.15 -18.11
CA VAL A 165 20.08 6.12 -17.78
C VAL A 165 19.19 5.50 -16.71
N GLU A 166 18.76 6.31 -15.75
CA GLU A 166 17.76 5.87 -14.77
C GLU A 166 16.46 5.44 -15.48
N PRO A 167 15.90 4.26 -15.18
CA PRO A 167 14.69 3.80 -15.84
C PRO A 167 13.44 4.38 -15.16
N THR A 168 12.52 4.96 -15.93
CA THR A 168 11.18 5.38 -15.47
C THR A 168 10.26 4.15 -15.32
N ILE A 169 10.48 3.37 -14.25
CA ILE A 169 9.58 2.33 -13.69
C ILE A 169 9.38 1.04 -14.51
N PHE A 170 9.82 -0.05 -13.88
CA PHE A 170 9.33 -1.44 -13.87
C PHE A 170 8.29 -1.88 -14.92
N VAL A 171 8.77 -2.61 -15.94
CA VAL A 171 8.07 -3.85 -16.31
C VAL A 171 8.44 -4.88 -15.25
N GLN A 172 7.86 -4.76 -14.05
CA GLN A 172 7.84 -5.86 -13.10
C GLN A 172 6.87 -6.87 -13.73
N LYS A 173 7.41 -7.94 -14.33
CA LYS A 173 6.65 -9.18 -14.37
C LYS A 173 6.25 -9.44 -12.92
N MET A 174 4.95 -9.60 -12.65
CA MET A 174 4.38 -9.89 -11.33
C MET A 174 5.00 -11.12 -10.61
N GLY A 175 5.91 -11.87 -11.26
CA GLY A 175 6.71 -12.91 -10.63
C GLY A 175 7.97 -12.42 -9.89
N ASP A 176 8.56 -11.27 -10.24
CA ASP A 176 9.87 -10.86 -9.72
C ASP A 176 9.81 -10.13 -8.37
N SER A 177 8.75 -9.35 -8.11
CA SER A 177 8.60 -8.60 -6.85
C SER A 177 8.58 -9.52 -5.64
N PHE A 178 7.99 -10.71 -5.78
CA PHE A 178 7.92 -11.67 -4.69
C PHE A 178 9.27 -12.30 -4.35
N HIS A 179 10.14 -12.53 -5.34
CA HIS A 179 11.51 -13.00 -5.10
C HIS A 179 12.34 -11.97 -4.32
N GLN A 180 12.16 -10.68 -4.60
CA GLN A 180 12.82 -9.59 -3.85
C GLN A 180 12.36 -9.57 -2.38
N ILE A 181 11.04 -9.67 -2.16
CA ILE A 181 10.46 -9.77 -0.81
C ILE A 181 11.02 -10.97 -0.07
N ARG A 182 11.12 -12.14 -0.72
CA ARG A 182 11.70 -13.35 -0.12
C ARG A 182 13.13 -13.12 0.33
N ALA A 183 13.97 -12.49 -0.50
CA ALA A 183 15.35 -12.17 -0.13
C ALA A 183 15.40 -11.19 1.05
N ALA A 184 14.59 -10.13 1.03
CA ALA A 184 14.52 -9.13 2.09
C ALA A 184 14.07 -9.72 3.44
N VAL A 185 13.16 -10.70 3.43
CA VAL A 185 12.73 -11.45 4.62
C VAL A 185 13.90 -12.24 5.22
N ILE A 186 14.65 -12.96 4.40
CA ILE A 186 15.79 -13.77 4.85
C ILE A 186 16.89 -12.88 5.45
N GLU A 187 17.12 -11.72 4.85
CA GLU A 187 18.13 -10.76 5.30
C GLU A 187 17.67 -9.89 6.47
N GLY A 188 16.37 -9.87 6.79
CA GLY A 188 15.82 -9.06 7.87
C GLY A 188 15.84 -7.55 7.58
N ARG A 189 15.79 -7.13 6.31
CA ARG A 189 15.91 -5.69 5.91
C ARG A 189 14.89 -4.78 6.59
N ALA A 190 13.68 -5.29 6.84
CA ALA A 190 12.59 -4.53 7.46
C ALA A 190 12.72 -4.34 8.98
N GLN A 191 13.69 -4.97 9.65
CA GLN A 191 13.77 -5.03 11.12
C GLN A 191 14.51 -3.85 11.77
N SER A 192 15.21 -3.02 10.98
CA SER A 192 15.99 -1.90 11.53
C SER A 192 15.07 -0.81 12.12
N PRO A 193 15.29 -0.35 13.36
CA PRO A 193 14.43 0.68 13.98
C PRO A 193 14.34 1.99 13.18
N ARG A 194 15.46 2.42 12.57
CA ARG A 194 15.47 3.63 11.71
C ARG A 194 14.74 3.41 10.40
N TYR A 195 14.82 2.20 9.87
CA TYR A 195 14.09 1.81 8.69
C TYR A 195 12.58 1.89 8.93
N ILE A 196 12.09 1.29 10.03
CA ILE A 196 10.68 1.32 10.43
C ILE A 196 10.16 2.76 10.52
N GLN A 197 10.84 3.63 11.28
CA GLN A 197 10.46 5.04 11.40
C GLN A 197 10.40 5.73 10.03
N ARG A 198 11.41 5.51 9.18
CA ARG A 198 11.47 6.12 7.85
C ARG A 198 10.31 5.66 6.97
N GLN A 199 10.00 4.36 6.93
CA GLN A 199 8.91 3.83 6.13
C GLN A 199 7.54 4.37 6.57
N LEU A 200 7.29 4.48 7.89
CA LEU A 200 6.07 5.07 8.42
C LEU A 200 5.91 6.55 8.05
N THR A 201 7.00 7.35 8.10
CA THR A 201 6.98 8.75 7.64
C THR A 201 6.69 8.84 6.14
N LEU A 202 7.35 8.01 5.32
CA LEU A 202 7.13 7.99 3.87
C LEU A 202 5.69 7.60 3.52
N LEU A 203 5.13 6.61 4.23
CA LEU A 203 3.73 6.20 4.08
C LEU A 203 2.78 7.36 4.38
N HIS A 204 2.96 8.03 5.51
CA HIS A 204 2.14 9.17 5.92
C HIS A 204 2.21 10.32 4.90
N ASP A 205 3.42 10.72 4.51
CA ASP A 205 3.65 11.84 3.58
C ASP A 205 3.08 11.56 2.20
N ALA A 206 3.21 10.32 1.72
CA ALA A 206 2.68 9.92 0.43
C ALA A 206 1.15 9.99 0.38
N LEU A 207 0.47 9.53 1.44
CA LEU A 207 -0.98 9.61 1.52
C LEU A 207 -1.47 11.05 1.65
N LEU A 208 -0.78 11.87 2.46
CA LEU A 208 -1.12 13.29 2.62
C LEU A 208 -0.96 14.06 1.31
N LYS A 209 0.14 13.83 0.57
CA LYS A 209 0.39 14.44 -0.74
C LYS A 209 -0.70 14.11 -1.77
N HIS A 210 -1.23 12.89 -1.73
CA HIS A 210 -2.23 12.40 -2.69
C HIS A 210 -3.67 12.43 -2.15
N GLN A 211 -3.93 13.07 -1.01
CA GLN A 211 -5.23 13.08 -0.33
C GLN A 211 -6.40 13.45 -1.26
N LYS A 212 -6.23 14.46 -2.12
CA LYS A 212 -7.27 14.91 -3.07
C LYS A 212 -7.60 13.84 -4.13
N ALA A 213 -6.57 13.15 -4.64
CA ALA A 213 -6.74 12.08 -5.61
C ALA A 213 -7.43 10.87 -4.97
N ILE A 214 -7.02 10.51 -3.75
CA ILE A 214 -7.62 9.43 -2.96
C ILE A 214 -9.11 9.72 -2.68
N ARG A 215 -9.43 10.93 -2.21
CA ARG A 215 -10.82 11.37 -1.99
C ARG A 215 -11.67 11.22 -3.25
N THR A 216 -11.12 11.62 -4.41
CA THR A 216 -11.81 11.52 -5.69
C THR A 216 -12.04 10.06 -6.10
N ALA A 217 -11.06 9.18 -5.88
CA ALA A 217 -11.19 7.75 -6.17
C ALA A 217 -12.28 7.09 -5.31
N ILE A 218 -12.31 7.37 -4.00
CA ILE A 218 -13.34 6.84 -3.09
C ILE A 218 -14.74 7.35 -3.49
N LYS A 219 -14.88 8.66 -3.80
CA LYS A 219 -16.16 9.27 -4.22
C LYS A 219 -16.71 8.65 -5.52
N ARG A 220 -15.83 8.17 -6.42
CA ARG A 220 -16.24 7.53 -7.69
C ARG A 220 -16.75 6.10 -7.52
N GLN A 221 -16.29 5.41 -6.49
CA GLN A 221 -16.57 3.98 -6.29
C GLN A 221 -17.65 3.70 -5.25
N THR A 222 -17.88 4.64 -4.35
CA THR A 222 -18.80 4.51 -3.22
C THR A 222 -19.90 5.56 -3.29
N ASN A 223 -20.99 5.34 -2.52
CA ASN A 223 -22.01 6.36 -2.29
C ASN A 223 -21.78 7.11 -0.96
N TYR A 224 -20.55 7.09 -0.47
CA TYR A 224 -20.18 7.74 0.78
C TYR A 224 -20.29 9.26 0.64
N THR A 225 -20.76 9.89 1.72
CA THR A 225 -20.78 11.34 1.85
C THR A 225 -19.36 11.89 1.96
N SER A 226 -19.19 13.18 1.65
CA SER A 226 -17.90 13.88 1.84
C SER A 226 -17.34 13.70 3.25
N ALA A 227 -18.19 13.75 4.28
CA ALA A 227 -17.78 13.59 5.68
C ALA A 227 -17.32 12.16 6.00
N GLU A 228 -17.96 11.13 5.42
CA GLU A 228 -17.55 9.73 5.59
C GLU A 228 -16.20 9.45 4.93
N ILE A 229 -15.98 9.98 3.73
CA ILE A 229 -14.69 9.86 3.03
C ILE A 229 -13.59 10.57 3.82
N ASP A 230 -13.87 11.77 4.34
CA ASP A 230 -12.92 12.51 5.16
C ASP A 230 -12.62 11.78 6.48
N ALA A 231 -13.61 11.10 7.07
CA ALA A 231 -13.41 10.25 8.24
C ALA A 231 -12.51 9.04 7.94
N GLU A 232 -12.72 8.33 6.83
CA GLU A 232 -11.87 7.20 6.42
C GLU A 232 -10.41 7.63 6.22
N ILE A 233 -10.19 8.76 5.54
CA ILE A 233 -8.85 9.33 5.33
C ILE A 233 -8.22 9.75 6.66
N TYR A 234 -8.98 10.41 7.53
CA TYR A 234 -8.48 10.83 8.85
C TYR A 234 -8.06 9.64 9.70
N LEU A 235 -8.92 8.62 9.84
CA LEU A 235 -8.63 7.41 10.60
C LEU A 235 -7.39 6.69 10.04
N THR A 236 -7.21 6.72 8.71
CA THR A 236 -6.04 6.15 8.04
C THR A 236 -4.75 6.85 8.46
N LEU A 237 -4.73 8.18 8.43
CA LEU A 237 -3.54 8.96 8.82
C LEU A 237 -3.29 8.88 10.33
N ASP A 238 -4.34 8.88 11.13
CA ASP A 238 -4.27 8.76 12.59
C ASP A 238 -3.71 7.40 13.02
N ALA A 239 -4.07 6.31 12.32
CA ALA A 239 -3.49 4.98 12.57
C ALA A 239 -1.97 4.95 12.33
N ILE A 240 -1.48 5.55 11.23
CA ILE A 240 -0.04 5.62 10.95
C ILE A 240 0.66 6.46 12.02
N LYS A 241 0.06 7.58 12.40
CA LYS A 241 0.59 8.45 13.45
C LYS A 241 0.69 7.71 14.78
N HIS A 242 -0.37 7.00 15.17
CA HIS A 242 -0.39 6.20 16.39
C HIS A 242 0.72 5.15 16.40
N ASP A 243 0.86 4.42 15.30
CA ASP A 243 1.92 3.41 15.15
C ASP A 243 3.32 4.02 15.26
N TYR A 244 3.55 5.16 14.61
CA TYR A 244 4.81 5.90 14.70
C TYR A 244 5.10 6.40 16.13
N GLU A 245 4.11 6.98 16.81
CA GLU A 245 4.25 7.48 18.18
C GLU A 245 4.43 6.34 19.21
N SER A 246 3.85 5.17 18.94
CA SER A 246 4.03 3.97 19.77
C SER A 246 5.45 3.40 19.70
N PHE A 247 6.20 3.73 18.63
CA PHE A 247 7.54 3.22 18.38
C PHE A 247 8.62 4.09 19.06
N ASP A 248 9.08 3.67 20.24
CA ASP A 248 10.16 4.34 20.96
C ASP A 248 11.54 3.79 20.54
N PHE A 249 12.24 4.56 19.69
CA PHE A 249 13.59 4.22 19.23
C PHE A 249 14.60 4.02 20.37
N SER A 250 14.57 4.87 21.39
CA SER A 250 15.57 4.83 22.46
C SER A 250 15.39 3.56 23.30
N LYS A 251 14.12 3.23 23.58
CA LYS A 251 13.75 2.00 24.26
C LYS A 251 14.14 0.76 23.46
N VAL A 252 13.88 0.74 22.15
CA VAL A 252 14.22 -0.41 21.28
C VAL A 252 15.74 -0.65 21.27
N VAL A 253 16.56 0.40 21.11
CA VAL A 253 18.02 0.27 21.14
C VAL A 253 18.49 -0.20 22.53
N GLN A 254 17.94 0.34 23.61
CA GLN A 254 18.28 -0.09 24.96
C GLN A 254 17.96 -1.56 25.19
N GLU A 255 16.78 -2.02 24.74
CA GLU A 255 16.35 -3.40 24.86
C GLU A 255 17.21 -4.35 24.01
N GLU A 256 17.57 -3.97 22.78
CA GLU A 256 18.46 -4.72 21.90
C GLU A 256 19.85 -4.94 22.53
N TYR A 257 20.41 -3.91 23.17
CA TYR A 257 21.71 -3.98 23.86
C TYR A 257 21.65 -4.62 25.25
N SER A 258 20.49 -5.10 25.71
CA SER A 258 20.35 -5.73 27.04
C SER A 258 21.31 -6.91 27.22
N LEU A 259 21.51 -7.72 26.18
CA LEU A 259 22.44 -8.85 26.22
C LEU A 259 23.89 -8.39 26.34
N ALA A 260 24.28 -7.31 25.65
CA ALA A 260 25.60 -6.70 25.80
C ALA A 260 25.82 -6.14 27.21
N GLN A 261 24.74 -5.82 27.93
CA GLN A 261 24.75 -5.38 29.34
C GLN A 261 24.54 -6.52 30.35
N LEU A 262 24.61 -7.79 29.92
CA LEU A 262 24.39 -8.97 30.77
C LEU A 262 23.00 -8.99 31.44
N LYS A 263 21.97 -8.51 30.73
CA LYS A 263 20.56 -8.55 31.17
C LYS A 263 19.73 -9.43 30.23
N ASP A 264 18.81 -10.20 30.80
CA ASP A 264 17.87 -11.02 30.04
C ASP A 264 16.86 -10.14 29.28
N TYR A 265 16.43 -10.60 28.10
CA TYR A 265 15.36 -9.98 27.32
C TYR A 265 14.23 -10.97 26.99
N PRO A 266 13.46 -11.41 28.02
CA PRO A 266 12.42 -12.45 27.85
C PRO A 266 11.20 -11.97 27.05
N SER A 267 10.98 -10.65 26.97
CA SER A 267 9.90 -10.04 26.20
C SER A 267 10.27 -9.77 24.74
N ARG A 268 11.47 -10.15 24.28
CA ARG A 268 11.92 -9.91 22.89
C ARG A 268 10.88 -10.39 21.90
N ARG A 269 10.49 -9.50 20.99
CA ARG A 269 9.65 -9.80 19.84
C ARG A 269 10.53 -9.74 18.59
N VAL A 270 10.30 -10.66 17.68
CA VAL A 270 10.98 -10.70 16.38
C VAL A 270 9.89 -10.72 15.31
N ALA A 271 10.16 -10.04 14.20
CA ALA A 271 9.30 -10.08 13.03
C ALA A 271 9.09 -11.54 12.58
N VAL A 272 7.89 -11.85 12.09
CA VAL A 272 7.59 -13.18 11.57
C VAL A 272 8.24 -13.39 10.19
N GLY A 273 8.45 -12.30 9.45
CA GLY A 273 9.04 -12.31 8.13
C GLY A 273 8.20 -11.46 7.19
N CYS A 274 7.13 -12.03 6.64
CA CYS A 274 6.23 -11.37 5.72
C CYS A 274 4.77 -11.39 6.20
N ILE A 275 4.08 -10.27 6.09
CA ILE A 275 2.64 -10.17 6.27
C ILE A 275 1.97 -10.10 4.90
N TYR A 276 1.15 -11.10 4.59
CA TYR A 276 0.35 -11.13 3.37
C TYR A 276 -1.05 -10.63 3.65
N VAL A 277 -1.42 -9.48 3.09
CA VAL A 277 -2.64 -8.76 3.38
C VAL A 277 -3.65 -8.97 2.26
N ILE A 278 -4.81 -9.52 2.61
CA ILE A 278 -5.98 -9.58 1.73
C ILE A 278 -7.00 -8.59 2.31
N PRO A 279 -7.13 -7.38 1.73
CA PRO A 279 -7.85 -6.31 2.39
C PRO A 279 -9.37 -6.50 2.34
N SER A 280 -10.08 -5.81 3.23
CA SER A 280 -11.54 -5.75 3.28
C SER A 280 -12.11 -4.96 2.09
N GLU A 281 -13.36 -5.26 1.71
CA GLU A 281 -14.12 -4.43 0.75
C GLU A 281 -14.70 -3.16 1.40
N HIS A 282 -14.98 -3.21 2.72
CA HIS A 282 -15.37 -2.05 3.51
C HIS A 282 -14.12 -1.27 3.93
N SER A 283 -14.20 0.06 3.83
CA SER A 283 -13.11 1.00 4.11
C SER A 283 -11.76 0.54 3.55
N ARG A 284 -11.74 0.41 2.22
CA ARG A 284 -10.65 -0.21 1.47
C ARG A 284 -9.31 0.49 1.73
N LEU A 285 -9.30 1.83 1.82
CA LEU A 285 -8.09 2.60 2.11
C LEU A 285 -7.57 2.27 3.51
N TYR A 286 -8.44 2.42 4.51
CA TYR A 286 -8.11 2.20 5.92
C TYR A 286 -7.60 0.78 6.15
N SER A 287 -8.31 -0.23 5.64
CA SER A 287 -7.96 -1.64 5.80
C SER A 287 -6.57 -1.98 5.25
N ILE A 288 -6.19 -1.43 4.09
CA ILE A 288 -4.87 -1.64 3.50
C ILE A 288 -3.82 -0.96 4.38
N VAL A 289 -3.97 0.35 4.60
CA VAL A 289 -2.93 1.17 5.20
C VAL A 289 -2.70 0.84 6.67
N GLN A 290 -3.76 0.61 7.44
CA GLN A 290 -3.65 0.24 8.86
C GLN A 290 -2.91 -1.10 9.02
N THR A 291 -3.16 -2.08 8.14
CA THR A 291 -2.46 -3.36 8.18
C THR A 291 -0.99 -3.22 7.76
N VAL A 292 -0.72 -2.43 6.71
CA VAL A 292 0.64 -2.15 6.24
C VAL A 292 1.45 -1.42 7.32
N SER A 293 0.87 -0.40 7.94
CA SER A 293 1.48 0.37 9.02
C SER A 293 1.84 -0.51 10.21
N ALA A 294 0.89 -1.31 10.72
CA ALA A 294 1.14 -2.22 11.83
C ALA A 294 2.22 -3.28 11.49
N ALA A 295 2.22 -3.79 10.26
CA ALA A 295 3.20 -4.78 9.81
C ALA A 295 4.62 -4.20 9.72
N ILE A 296 4.75 -2.96 9.21
CA ILE A 296 6.02 -2.21 9.17
C ILE A 296 6.51 -1.93 10.59
N THR A 297 5.64 -1.48 11.49
CA THR A 297 5.97 -1.21 12.90
C THR A 297 6.50 -2.46 13.62
N ALA A 298 5.97 -3.63 13.26
CA ALA A 298 6.44 -4.93 13.75
C ALA A 298 7.69 -5.47 13.01
N GLY A 299 8.27 -4.71 12.07
CA GLY A 299 9.51 -5.04 11.36
C GLY A 299 9.36 -6.10 10.28
N ASN A 300 8.16 -6.28 9.71
CA ASN A 300 7.90 -7.28 8.67
C ASN A 300 7.94 -6.67 7.26
N CYS A 301 8.27 -7.50 6.28
CA CYS A 301 7.95 -7.21 4.88
C CYS A 301 6.43 -7.35 4.66
N VAL A 302 5.87 -6.66 3.67
CA VAL A 302 4.43 -6.60 3.44
C VAL A 302 4.09 -6.84 1.98
N VAL A 303 3.12 -7.72 1.75
CA VAL A 303 2.57 -7.99 0.41
C VAL A 303 1.06 -7.80 0.46
N VAL A 304 0.50 -6.95 -0.40
CA VAL A 304 -0.94 -6.68 -0.45
C VAL A 304 -1.58 -7.29 -1.70
N GLU A 305 -2.63 -8.10 -1.53
CA GLU A 305 -3.40 -8.70 -2.62
C GLU A 305 -4.56 -7.78 -3.05
N LEU A 306 -4.51 -7.26 -4.27
CA LEU A 306 -5.54 -6.37 -4.82
C LEU A 306 -6.65 -7.10 -5.61
N GLY A 307 -6.47 -8.39 -5.90
CA GLY A 307 -7.37 -9.18 -6.72
C GLY A 307 -7.26 -8.86 -8.22
N LYS A 308 -7.91 -9.68 -9.07
CA LYS A 308 -7.80 -9.59 -10.54
C LYS A 308 -8.52 -8.38 -11.17
N SER A 309 -9.42 -7.74 -10.42
CA SER A 309 -10.15 -6.55 -10.85
C SER A 309 -9.83 -5.39 -9.91
N ALA A 310 -8.64 -4.82 -10.09
CA ALA A 310 -8.20 -3.66 -9.32
C ALA A 310 -9.13 -2.47 -9.60
N SER A 311 -9.68 -1.91 -8.54
CA SER A 311 -10.51 -0.71 -8.62
C SER A 311 -9.63 0.54 -8.93
N ASP A 312 -10.22 1.65 -9.37
CA ASP A 312 -9.51 2.95 -9.51
C ASP A 312 -8.68 3.32 -8.27
N LEU A 313 -9.23 3.14 -7.06
CA LEU A 313 -8.54 3.32 -5.78
C LEU A 313 -7.38 2.35 -5.62
N ASP A 314 -7.56 1.05 -5.89
CA ASP A 314 -6.48 0.06 -5.80
C ASP A 314 -5.33 0.41 -6.76
N SER A 315 -5.67 0.85 -7.98
CA SER A 315 -4.69 1.28 -8.99
C SER A 315 -3.95 2.56 -8.59
N LEU A 316 -4.64 3.50 -7.93
CA LEU A 316 -4.02 4.70 -7.38
C LEU A 316 -3.10 4.35 -6.21
N LEU A 317 -3.56 3.52 -5.27
CA LEU A 317 -2.78 3.08 -4.12
C LEU A 317 -1.56 2.27 -4.54
N ALA A 318 -1.68 1.39 -5.54
CA ALA A 318 -0.53 0.70 -6.12
C ALA A 318 0.57 1.67 -6.58
N LYS A 319 0.20 2.77 -7.24
CA LYS A 319 1.17 3.79 -7.68
C LYS A 319 1.72 4.60 -6.52
N VAL A 320 0.86 5.03 -5.59
CA VAL A 320 1.25 5.90 -4.46
C VAL A 320 2.15 5.15 -3.48
N LEU A 321 1.75 3.94 -3.09
CA LEU A 321 2.47 3.14 -2.10
C LEU A 321 3.76 2.55 -2.68
N ALA A 322 3.74 2.00 -3.92
CA ALA A 322 4.96 1.48 -4.54
C ALA A 322 5.99 2.58 -4.87
N GLY A 323 5.55 3.83 -5.07
CA GLY A 323 6.45 4.96 -5.25
C GLY A 323 6.99 5.57 -3.95
N ALA A 324 6.39 5.22 -2.80
CA ALA A 324 6.74 5.80 -1.51
C ALA A 324 7.49 4.84 -0.59
N LEU A 325 7.08 3.57 -0.59
CA LEU A 325 7.66 2.50 0.22
C LEU A 325 8.80 1.83 -0.53
N ASP A 326 9.68 1.20 0.22
CA ASP A 326 10.78 0.41 -0.32
C ASP A 326 10.27 -0.84 -1.07
N GLY A 327 10.53 -0.88 -2.39
CA GLY A 327 10.08 -1.96 -3.27
C GLY A 327 10.71 -3.33 -3.00
N GLU A 328 11.73 -3.41 -2.15
CA GLU A 328 12.29 -4.70 -1.73
C GLU A 328 11.56 -5.30 -0.52
N THR A 329 10.86 -4.49 0.29
CA THR A 329 10.14 -4.96 1.49
C THR A 329 8.63 -4.80 1.38
N PHE A 330 8.14 -4.02 0.41
CA PHE A 330 6.73 -3.79 0.15
C PHE A 330 6.38 -4.11 -1.30
N ALA A 331 5.30 -4.87 -1.50
CA ALA A 331 4.75 -5.13 -2.83
C ALA A 331 3.23 -5.18 -2.84
N MET A 332 2.61 -4.81 -3.97
CA MET A 332 1.19 -5.03 -4.22
C MET A 332 1.04 -5.96 -5.43
N VAL A 333 0.28 -7.04 -5.25
CA VAL A 333 0.13 -8.13 -6.22
C VAL A 333 -1.33 -8.34 -6.59
N ALA A 334 -1.59 -8.76 -7.84
CA ALA A 334 -2.96 -9.01 -8.29
C ALA A 334 -3.55 -10.34 -7.76
N GLY A 335 -2.71 -11.23 -7.23
CA GLY A 335 -3.13 -12.51 -6.69
C GLY A 335 -2.03 -13.20 -5.91
N LYS A 336 -2.37 -14.31 -5.26
CA LYS A 336 -1.44 -15.10 -4.45
C LYS A 336 -0.28 -15.68 -5.29
N PRO A 337 0.99 -15.42 -4.91
CA PRO A 337 2.15 -16.08 -5.49
C PRO A 337 2.15 -17.59 -5.26
N ASP A 338 2.72 -18.33 -6.20
CA ASP A 338 2.82 -19.80 -6.16
C ASP A 338 4.09 -20.24 -5.40
N ASP A 339 4.06 -20.16 -4.06
CA ASP A 339 5.18 -20.52 -3.18
C ASP A 339 4.70 -20.99 -1.80
N GLN A 340 4.21 -22.23 -1.73
CA GLN A 340 3.57 -22.75 -0.52
C GLN A 340 4.50 -22.83 0.69
N ASP A 341 5.79 -23.11 0.47
CA ASP A 341 6.80 -23.22 1.54
C ASP A 341 7.06 -21.86 2.20
N PHE A 342 7.21 -20.79 1.42
CA PHE A 342 7.30 -19.44 1.97
C PHE A 342 6.07 -19.07 2.80
N PHE A 343 4.88 -19.38 2.27
CA PHE A 343 3.62 -19.09 2.96
C PHE A 343 3.43 -19.87 4.27
N THR A 344 4.09 -21.02 4.43
CA THR A 344 4.01 -21.82 5.66
C THR A 344 5.10 -21.46 6.66
N GLN A 345 6.30 -21.12 6.22
CA GLN A 345 7.47 -20.92 7.11
C GLN A 345 7.73 -19.45 7.48
N HIS A 346 7.37 -18.51 6.61
CA HIS A 346 7.82 -17.12 6.73
C HIS A 346 6.71 -16.09 6.60
N CYS A 347 5.44 -16.53 6.52
CA CYS A 347 4.33 -15.65 6.25
C CYS A 347 3.15 -15.81 7.21
N VAL A 348 2.58 -14.69 7.62
CA VAL A 348 1.25 -14.62 8.26
C VAL A 348 0.28 -14.01 7.26
N VAL A 349 -0.83 -14.70 7.03
CA VAL A 349 -1.89 -14.22 6.15
C VAL A 349 -2.92 -13.45 6.98
N VAL A 350 -3.16 -12.19 6.64
CA VAL A 350 -4.25 -11.37 7.18
C VAL A 350 -5.36 -11.35 6.15
N ASP A 351 -6.41 -12.12 6.38
CA ASP A 351 -7.57 -12.19 5.48
C ASP A 351 -8.75 -11.43 6.08
N ALA A 352 -8.99 -10.24 5.53
CA ALA A 352 -10.07 -9.35 5.91
C ALA A 352 -11.28 -9.44 4.97
N ARG A 353 -11.35 -10.44 4.08
CA ARG A 353 -12.51 -10.65 3.21
C ARG A 353 -13.73 -11.09 4.00
N LYS A 354 -14.93 -10.82 3.45
CA LYS A 354 -16.21 -11.25 4.03
C LYS A 354 -16.30 -12.77 4.23
N ASN A 355 -15.84 -13.54 3.25
CA ASN A 355 -15.79 -15.01 3.33
C ASN A 355 -14.33 -15.45 3.23
N PRO A 356 -13.59 -15.44 4.35
CA PRO A 356 -12.20 -15.80 4.30
C PRO A 356 -12.09 -17.31 4.08
N GLN A 357 -11.36 -17.72 3.05
CA GLN A 357 -11.06 -19.14 2.85
C GLN A 357 -9.83 -19.48 3.66
N THR A 358 -9.83 -20.60 4.40
CA THR A 358 -8.61 -21.12 5.03
C THR A 358 -7.64 -21.55 3.94
N PRO A 359 -6.57 -20.80 3.64
CA PRO A 359 -5.51 -21.33 2.79
C PRO A 359 -4.70 -22.30 3.65
N GLY A 360 -3.99 -23.25 3.04
CA GLY A 360 -3.04 -24.11 3.75
C GLY A 360 -1.79 -23.35 4.22
N SER A 361 -1.94 -22.31 5.06
CA SER A 361 -0.85 -21.64 5.78
C SER A 361 -0.94 -21.92 7.28
N ALA A 362 0.21 -21.89 7.95
CA ALA A 362 0.32 -22.24 9.38
C ALA A 362 -0.31 -21.18 10.32
N HIS A 363 -0.35 -19.90 9.89
CA HIS A 363 -0.82 -18.77 10.70
C HIS A 363 -1.70 -17.81 9.87
N ILE A 364 -2.99 -17.76 10.19
CA ILE A 364 -3.97 -16.88 9.52
C ILE A 364 -4.70 -16.04 10.56
N LEU A 365 -4.74 -14.73 10.34
CA LEU A 365 -5.59 -13.80 11.06
C LEU A 365 -6.85 -13.56 10.22
N LEU A 366 -7.98 -14.12 10.68
CA LEU A 366 -9.26 -14.09 9.98
C LEU A 366 -10.17 -13.04 10.59
N ALA A 367 -10.64 -12.08 9.78
CA ALA A 367 -11.77 -11.23 10.17
C ALA A 367 -13.08 -11.98 9.92
N LYS A 368 -13.49 -12.87 10.84
CA LYS A 368 -14.78 -13.57 10.73
C LYS A 368 -15.94 -12.57 10.90
N PRO A 369 -16.85 -12.40 9.92
CA PRO A 369 -17.98 -11.50 10.06
C PRO A 369 -18.96 -12.04 11.11
N SER A 370 -18.89 -11.50 12.32
CA SER A 370 -19.86 -11.77 13.38
C SER A 370 -20.88 -10.64 13.51
N ARG A 371 -22.05 -10.95 14.05
CA ARG A 371 -23.16 -10.01 14.23
C ARG A 371 -22.80 -8.92 15.26
N CYS A 372 -23.31 -7.71 15.05
CA CYS A 372 -23.22 -6.61 16.00
C CYS A 372 -24.61 -6.33 16.57
N ILE A 373 -24.69 -6.26 17.90
CA ILE A 373 -25.97 -6.14 18.59
C ILE A 373 -26.06 -4.83 19.34
N ALA A 374 -27.25 -4.26 19.42
CA ALA A 374 -27.55 -3.18 20.34
C ALA A 374 -28.72 -3.58 21.24
N VAL A 375 -28.63 -3.29 22.54
CA VAL A 375 -29.71 -3.52 23.51
C VAL A 375 -30.14 -2.17 24.06
N VAL A 376 -31.43 -1.86 23.96
CA VAL A 376 -32.04 -0.63 24.48
C VAL A 376 -33.01 -1.02 25.60
N ASP A 377 -32.65 -0.68 26.83
CA ASP A 377 -33.42 -1.04 28.02
C ASP A 377 -34.33 0.09 28.50
N ARG A 378 -35.37 -0.23 29.26
CA ARG A 378 -36.32 0.75 29.84
C ARG A 378 -35.71 1.68 30.90
N THR A 379 -34.49 1.41 31.36
CA THR A 379 -33.80 2.26 32.35
C THR A 379 -33.26 3.56 31.78
N VAL A 380 -33.36 3.77 30.46
CA VAL A 380 -32.98 5.03 29.81
C VAL A 380 -34.11 6.05 29.85
N SER A 381 -33.78 7.34 29.97
CA SER A 381 -34.76 8.42 29.88
C SER A 381 -35.28 8.57 28.43
N SER A 382 -36.41 9.27 28.22
CA SER A 382 -36.92 9.55 26.87
C SER A 382 -35.91 10.29 25.98
N ALA A 383 -35.14 11.21 26.56
CA ALA A 383 -34.05 11.89 25.87
C ALA A 383 -32.94 10.92 25.43
N ASP A 384 -32.63 9.94 26.28
CA ASP A 384 -31.63 8.92 26.00
C ASP A 384 -32.13 7.87 24.99
N ILE A 385 -33.44 7.57 24.93
CA ILE A 385 -34.03 6.72 23.88
C ILE A 385 -33.86 7.38 22.52
N ALA A 386 -34.13 8.68 22.41
CA ALA A 386 -33.91 9.44 21.18
C ALA A 386 -32.43 9.47 20.81
N HIS A 387 -31.53 9.60 21.79
CA HIS A 387 -30.09 9.50 21.57
C HIS A 387 -29.67 8.12 21.05
N ALA A 388 -30.16 7.04 21.66
CA ALA A 388 -29.88 5.67 21.26
C ALA A 388 -30.34 5.41 19.82
N ALA A 389 -31.57 5.82 19.48
CA ALA A 389 -32.10 5.71 18.13
C ALA A 389 -31.24 6.47 17.10
N ARG A 390 -30.78 7.68 17.45
CA ARG A 390 -29.89 8.48 16.60
C ARG A 390 -28.53 7.80 16.37
N GLU A 391 -27.88 7.31 17.41
CA GLU A 391 -26.57 6.66 17.31
C GLU A 391 -26.65 5.36 16.51
N ILE A 392 -27.65 4.52 16.80
CA ILE A 392 -27.87 3.25 16.12
C ILE A 392 -28.20 3.47 14.63
N ALA A 393 -29.11 4.40 14.33
CA ALA A 393 -29.45 4.72 12.93
C ALA A 393 -28.24 5.28 12.18
N ARG A 394 -27.51 6.24 12.78
CA ARG A 394 -26.27 6.77 12.19
C ARG A 394 -25.27 5.64 11.90
N ALA A 395 -25.01 4.78 12.87
CA ALA A 395 -24.08 3.68 12.71
C ALA A 395 -24.50 2.69 11.60
N ARG A 396 -25.79 2.34 11.53
CA ARG A 396 -26.30 1.37 10.56
C ARG A 396 -26.36 1.89 9.13
N PHE A 397 -26.69 3.16 8.96
CA PHE A 397 -26.94 3.74 7.63
C PHE A 397 -25.74 4.52 7.08
N SER A 398 -24.70 4.78 7.89
CA SER A 398 -23.42 5.25 7.40
C SER A 398 -22.66 4.19 6.62
N PHE A 399 -21.78 4.62 5.72
CA PHE A 399 -20.96 3.76 4.86
C PHE A 399 -21.79 2.69 4.12
N ASP A 400 -22.97 3.06 3.62
CA ASP A 400 -23.95 2.16 2.97
C ASP A 400 -24.36 0.93 3.82
N GLY A 401 -24.20 1.00 5.15
CA GLY A 401 -24.44 -0.12 6.06
C GLY A 401 -23.47 -1.29 5.89
N LYS A 402 -22.33 -1.07 5.23
CA LYS A 402 -21.31 -2.10 5.01
C LYS A 402 -20.35 -2.27 6.18
N SER A 403 -20.40 -1.36 7.16
CA SER A 403 -19.53 -1.38 8.32
C SER A 403 -19.65 -2.71 9.10
N PRO A 404 -18.54 -3.43 9.36
CA PRO A 404 -18.53 -4.64 10.15
C PRO A 404 -18.98 -4.43 11.59
N TYR A 405 -18.80 -3.24 12.14
CA TYR A 405 -19.12 -2.93 13.53
C TYR A 405 -20.50 -2.28 13.72
N ALA A 406 -21.18 -1.88 12.64
CA ALA A 406 -22.52 -1.31 12.74
C ALA A 406 -23.54 -2.35 13.26
N PRO A 407 -24.36 -2.01 14.27
CA PRO A 407 -25.38 -2.91 14.80
C PRO A 407 -26.43 -3.24 13.73
N ASP A 408 -26.62 -4.52 13.45
CA ASP A 408 -27.62 -5.03 12.52
C ASP A 408 -28.87 -5.57 13.22
N LEU A 409 -28.74 -5.99 14.49
CA LEU A 409 -29.86 -6.39 15.35
C LEU A 409 -29.95 -5.49 16.58
N VAL A 410 -31.14 -4.92 16.81
CA VAL A 410 -31.45 -4.09 17.97
C VAL A 410 -32.52 -4.79 18.80
N LEU A 411 -32.20 -5.11 20.04
CA LEU A 411 -33.12 -5.64 21.03
C LEU A 411 -33.65 -4.49 21.88
N VAL A 412 -34.94 -4.22 21.79
CA VAL A 412 -35.55 -3.08 22.45
C VAL A 412 -36.59 -3.56 23.45
N ASN A 413 -36.49 -3.10 24.69
CA ASN A 413 -37.45 -3.46 25.70
C ASN A 413 -38.87 -3.00 25.29
N GLU A 414 -39.86 -3.88 25.47
CA GLU A 414 -41.24 -3.66 25.02
C GLU A 414 -41.87 -2.35 25.53
N PHE A 415 -41.47 -1.89 26.73
CA PHE A 415 -41.95 -0.64 27.32
C PHE A 415 -41.50 0.61 26.55
N VAL A 416 -40.35 0.55 25.87
CA VAL A 416 -39.75 1.68 25.13
C VAL A 416 -39.74 1.47 23.62
N LEU A 417 -40.27 0.34 23.14
CA LEU A 417 -40.25 -0.06 21.73
C LEU A 417 -40.91 0.97 20.80
N GLN A 418 -42.11 1.43 21.14
CA GLN A 418 -42.83 2.38 20.29
C GLN A 418 -42.11 3.72 20.20
N GLU A 419 -41.60 4.23 21.32
CA GLU A 419 -40.86 5.48 21.38
C GLU A 419 -39.56 5.40 20.58
N PHE A 420 -38.81 4.30 20.74
CA PHE A 420 -37.60 4.02 19.99
C PHE A 420 -37.86 3.93 18.48
N CYS A 421 -38.86 3.15 18.05
CA CYS A 421 -39.20 2.99 16.64
C CYS A 421 -39.56 4.34 16.00
N ARG A 422 -40.35 5.18 16.68
CA ARG A 422 -40.70 6.52 16.20
C ARG A 422 -39.45 7.40 16.04
N ALA A 423 -38.57 7.42 17.04
CA ALA A 423 -37.32 8.18 16.98
C ALA A 423 -36.40 7.66 15.85
N ALA A 424 -36.25 6.35 15.70
CA ALA A 424 -35.43 5.72 14.67
C ALA A 424 -35.94 6.06 13.26
N VAL A 425 -37.25 6.03 13.03
CA VAL A 425 -37.87 6.44 11.75
C VAL A 425 -37.60 7.91 11.46
N GLN A 426 -37.80 8.80 12.44
CA GLN A 426 -37.60 10.24 12.26
C GLN A 426 -36.15 10.57 11.89
N TYR A 427 -35.18 10.00 12.62
CA TYR A 427 -33.76 10.23 12.35
C TYR A 427 -33.31 9.61 11.03
N THR A 428 -33.74 8.38 10.75
CA THR A 428 -33.39 7.71 9.49
C THR A 428 -33.95 8.49 8.30
N THR A 429 -35.22 8.91 8.35
CA THR A 429 -35.82 9.75 7.30
C THR A 429 -35.00 11.03 7.06
N THR A 430 -34.55 11.69 8.13
CA THR A 430 -33.71 12.90 8.03
C THR A 430 -32.33 12.61 7.43
N LEU A 431 -31.72 11.46 7.79
CA LEU A 431 -30.42 11.05 7.27
C LEU A 431 -30.50 10.71 5.77
N LEU A 432 -31.55 9.98 5.37
CA LEU A 432 -31.76 9.56 3.99
C LEU A 432 -32.08 10.74 3.06
N THR A 433 -32.71 11.81 3.57
CA THR A 433 -33.00 13.02 2.77
C THR A 433 -31.84 14.01 2.71
N ARG A 434 -30.99 14.10 3.76
CA ARG A 434 -29.82 15.00 3.78
C ARG A 434 -28.67 14.58 2.87
N GLY A 435 -28.62 13.33 2.43
CA GLY A 435 -27.57 12.82 1.52
C GLY A 435 -27.70 13.25 0.06
N VAL A 436 -28.58 14.21 -0.26
CA VAL A 436 -28.78 14.80 -1.59
C VAL A 436 -28.12 16.19 -1.61
N GLU A 437 -26.81 16.26 -1.80
CA GLU A 437 -26.20 17.51 -2.26
C GLU A 437 -26.45 17.63 -3.78
N PRO A 438 -26.92 18.78 -4.29
CA PRO A 438 -27.16 18.97 -5.72
C PRO A 438 -25.81 19.16 -6.43
N ASP A 439 -25.16 18.07 -6.80
CA ASP A 439 -23.99 18.04 -7.68
C ASP A 439 -24.47 17.67 -9.10
N LEU A 440 -24.03 18.40 -10.13
CA LEU A 440 -24.52 18.37 -11.53
C LEU A 440 -24.39 17.01 -12.27
N ASP A 441 -23.87 15.96 -11.62
CA ASP A 441 -23.68 14.60 -12.18
C ASP A 441 -24.83 13.62 -11.85
N ASP A 442 -25.90 14.09 -11.20
CA ASP A 442 -26.93 13.26 -10.57
C ASP A 442 -27.79 12.44 -11.56
N ASP A 443 -28.00 12.92 -12.79
CA ASP A 443 -28.87 12.29 -13.78
C ASP A 443 -28.36 10.93 -14.28
N ARG A 444 -27.04 10.69 -14.29
CA ARG A 444 -26.46 9.38 -14.62
C ARG A 444 -26.35 8.46 -13.40
N ARG A 445 -26.38 9.03 -12.19
CA ARG A 445 -26.17 8.32 -10.92
C ARG A 445 -27.46 7.67 -10.44
N ALA A 446 -28.58 8.39 -10.48
CA ALA A 446 -29.91 7.90 -10.13
C ALA A 446 -30.34 6.62 -10.90
N MET A 447 -29.93 6.51 -12.18
CA MET A 447 -30.21 5.33 -13.01
C MET A 447 -29.40 4.09 -12.58
N ARG A 448 -28.20 4.26 -12.00
CA ARG A 448 -27.34 3.17 -11.51
C ARG A 448 -27.76 2.70 -10.11
N THR A 449 -28.18 3.63 -9.24
CA THR A 449 -28.65 3.34 -7.87
C THR A 449 -29.98 2.58 -7.83
N ALA A 450 -30.84 2.72 -8.85
CA ALA A 450 -32.10 1.99 -8.91
C ALA A 450 -31.94 0.51 -9.31
N ILE A 451 -30.81 0.11 -9.89
CA ILE A 451 -30.61 -1.23 -10.48
C ILE A 451 -29.90 -2.19 -9.49
N ASP A 452 -29.17 -1.70 -8.49
CA ASP A 452 -28.21 -2.52 -7.72
C ASP A 452 -28.60 -2.94 -6.28
N PHE A 453 -29.82 -2.66 -5.77
CA PHE A 453 -30.16 -3.04 -4.39
C PHE A 453 -31.44 -3.85 -4.25
N VAL A 454 -31.32 -5.12 -4.64
CA VAL A 454 -32.14 -6.19 -4.10
C VAL A 454 -31.20 -7.26 -3.55
N ASP A 455 -30.67 -7.03 -2.35
CA ASP A 455 -29.94 -8.06 -1.62
C ASP A 455 -30.90 -9.23 -1.35
N PRO A 456 -30.65 -10.44 -1.89
CA PRO A 456 -31.53 -11.60 -1.70
C PRO A 456 -31.77 -11.91 -0.21
N ALA A 457 -30.77 -11.69 0.65
CA ALA A 457 -30.89 -11.90 2.08
C ALA A 457 -31.87 -10.91 2.74
N VAL A 458 -31.94 -9.68 2.22
CA VAL A 458 -32.91 -8.67 2.68
C VAL A 458 -34.31 -9.01 2.19
N MET A 459 -34.48 -9.48 0.96
CA MET A 459 -35.78 -9.94 0.47
C MET A 459 -36.32 -11.12 1.28
N GLU A 460 -35.46 -12.08 1.59
CA GLU A 460 -35.79 -13.23 2.44
C GLU A 460 -36.24 -12.77 3.83
N LEU A 461 -35.47 -11.86 4.46
CA LEU A 461 -35.83 -11.26 5.75
C LEU A 461 -37.19 -10.55 5.71
N GLN A 462 -37.49 -9.82 4.63
CA GLN A 462 -38.76 -9.11 4.48
C GLN A 462 -39.96 -10.04 4.28
N ARG A 463 -39.76 -11.22 3.65
CA ARG A 463 -40.82 -12.20 3.40
C ARG A 463 -41.03 -13.16 4.57
N ALA A 464 -40.13 -13.16 5.55
CA ALA A 464 -40.22 -14.04 6.70
C ALA A 464 -41.47 -13.77 7.55
N PRO A 465 -42.14 -14.82 8.07
CA PRO A 465 -43.37 -14.68 8.83
C PRO A 465 -43.12 -13.97 10.17
N GLY A 466 -43.88 -12.92 10.45
CA GLY A 466 -43.74 -12.13 11.69
C GLY A 466 -42.73 -10.99 11.60
N VAL A 467 -42.30 -10.63 10.39
CA VAL A 467 -41.51 -9.42 10.12
C VAL A 467 -42.42 -8.34 9.53
N SER A 468 -42.47 -7.16 10.16
CA SER A 468 -43.15 -5.98 9.65
C SER A 468 -42.13 -4.94 9.19
N THR A 469 -42.43 -4.25 8.09
CA THR A 469 -41.60 -3.14 7.61
C THR A 469 -42.07 -1.85 8.25
N VAL A 470 -41.20 -1.19 9.01
CA VAL A 470 -41.49 0.09 9.68
C VAL A 470 -41.12 1.25 8.77
N LEU A 471 -39.99 1.14 8.05
CA LEU A 471 -39.53 2.11 7.08
C LEU A 471 -38.96 1.38 5.87
N SER A 472 -39.34 1.83 4.67
CA SER A 472 -38.75 1.39 3.41
C SER A 472 -38.39 2.60 2.57
N GLY A 473 -37.09 2.88 2.42
CA GLY A 473 -36.56 3.91 1.54
C GLY A 473 -35.59 3.34 0.51
N SER A 474 -35.20 4.16 -0.47
CA SER A 474 -34.22 3.79 -1.51
C SER A 474 -32.80 3.55 -0.97
N ARG A 475 -32.48 4.11 0.21
CA ARG A 475 -31.15 4.05 0.84
C ARG A 475 -31.11 3.25 2.14
N GLY A 476 -32.20 2.61 2.54
CA GLY A 476 -32.21 1.74 3.72
C GLY A 476 -33.61 1.34 4.19
N LYS A 477 -33.67 0.32 5.05
CA LYS A 477 -34.92 -0.23 5.60
C LYS A 477 -34.85 -0.46 7.10
N ILE A 478 -35.98 -0.31 7.79
CA ILE A 478 -36.14 -0.72 9.20
C ILE A 478 -37.20 -1.80 9.26
N LEU A 479 -36.83 -2.96 9.79
CA LEU A 479 -37.68 -4.14 9.93
C LEU A 479 -37.90 -4.42 11.41
N CYS A 480 -39.14 -4.70 11.81
CA CYS A 480 -39.48 -5.18 13.15
C CYS A 480 -39.84 -6.65 13.09
N MET A 481 -39.11 -7.48 13.84
CA MET A 481 -39.37 -8.91 13.99
C MET A 481 -40.11 -9.15 15.29
N GLN A 482 -41.22 -9.88 15.22
CA GLN A 482 -42.00 -10.30 16.40
C GLN A 482 -41.77 -11.76 16.79
N LYS A 483 -41.30 -12.59 15.85
CA LYS A 483 -41.01 -14.00 16.09
C LYS A 483 -39.51 -14.22 16.28
N ARG A 484 -39.19 -15.12 17.20
CA ARG A 484 -37.83 -15.65 17.40
C ARG A 484 -37.53 -16.63 16.28
N ASP A 485 -36.85 -16.16 15.25
CA ASP A 485 -36.33 -16.99 14.18
C ASP A 485 -34.81 -17.05 14.32
N GLU A 486 -34.30 -18.14 14.88
CA GLU A 486 -32.87 -18.30 15.16
C GLU A 486 -32.01 -18.22 13.89
N SER A 487 -32.54 -18.62 12.72
CA SER A 487 -31.81 -18.58 11.45
C SER A 487 -31.58 -17.13 10.97
N LEU A 488 -32.59 -16.27 11.13
CA LEU A 488 -32.51 -14.86 10.78
C LEU A 488 -31.78 -14.05 11.85
N MET A 489 -31.78 -14.53 13.09
CA MET A 489 -31.16 -13.85 14.23
C MET A 489 -29.68 -14.17 14.43
N SER A 490 -29.16 -15.23 13.79
CA SER A 490 -27.73 -15.59 13.80
C SER A 490 -26.94 -14.97 12.64
N ARG A 491 -27.58 -14.72 11.49
CA ARG A 491 -26.90 -14.23 10.26
C ARG A 491 -26.56 -12.74 10.30
N LYS A 492 -25.30 -12.35 10.07
CA LYS A 492 -24.94 -10.92 9.91
C LYS A 492 -25.59 -10.31 8.67
N VAL A 493 -26.16 -9.11 8.81
CA VAL A 493 -26.69 -8.32 7.68
C VAL A 493 -25.67 -7.23 7.31
N THR A 494 -25.22 -7.22 6.05
CA THR A 494 -24.19 -6.29 5.54
C THR A 494 -24.75 -5.20 4.61
N SER A 495 -26.05 -5.17 4.43
CA SER A 495 -26.78 -4.16 3.65
C SER A 495 -27.48 -3.15 4.59
N PRO A 496 -27.89 -1.96 4.13
CA PRO A 496 -28.39 -0.88 4.99
C PRO A 496 -29.80 -1.19 5.55
N VAL A 497 -29.90 -2.19 6.41
CA VAL A 497 -31.13 -2.68 7.04
C VAL A 497 -30.90 -2.77 8.54
N LEU A 498 -31.82 -2.17 9.29
CA LEU A 498 -31.86 -2.27 10.74
C LEU A 498 -32.97 -3.24 11.15
N VAL A 499 -32.62 -4.31 11.87
CA VAL A 499 -33.59 -5.26 12.40
C VAL A 499 -33.84 -4.95 13.88
N ILE A 500 -35.10 -4.74 14.24
CA ILE A 500 -35.53 -4.45 15.61
C ILE A 500 -36.34 -5.65 16.11
N HIS A 501 -36.05 -6.14 17.31
CA HIS A 501 -36.83 -7.19 17.98
C HIS A 501 -37.17 -6.74 19.40
N SER A 502 -38.40 -7.01 19.84
CA SER A 502 -38.83 -6.66 21.20
C SER A 502 -38.36 -7.69 22.23
N ILE A 503 -37.91 -7.22 23.39
CA ILE A 503 -37.54 -8.09 24.53
C ILE A 503 -38.40 -7.78 25.75
N ARG A 504 -38.70 -8.79 26.55
CA ARG A 504 -39.53 -8.64 27.77
C ARG A 504 -38.71 -8.28 28.99
N SER A 505 -37.50 -8.83 29.09
CA SER A 505 -36.57 -8.61 30.20
C SER A 505 -35.12 -8.62 29.70
N LEU A 506 -34.18 -8.30 30.59
CA LEU A 506 -32.75 -8.40 30.30
C LEU A 506 -32.33 -9.86 30.09
N ASP A 507 -32.85 -10.78 30.92
CA ASP A 507 -32.60 -12.21 30.77
C ASP A 507 -33.15 -12.75 29.45
N ASP A 508 -34.29 -12.23 29.00
CA ASP A 508 -34.85 -12.57 27.70
C ASP A 508 -33.92 -12.16 26.54
N ALA A 509 -33.26 -11.00 26.64
CA ALA A 509 -32.25 -10.59 25.68
C ALA A 509 -31.01 -11.48 25.73
N ILE A 510 -30.52 -11.80 26.93
CA ILE A 510 -29.35 -12.66 27.14
C ILE A 510 -29.61 -14.05 26.54
N ASP A 511 -30.77 -14.64 26.86
CA ASP A 511 -31.16 -15.96 26.37
C ASP A 511 -31.28 -15.97 24.85
N LEU A 512 -31.90 -14.95 24.26
CA LEU A 512 -32.06 -14.82 22.81
C LEU A 512 -30.72 -14.70 22.07
N ILE A 513 -29.81 -13.89 22.61
CA ILE A 513 -28.47 -13.71 22.04
C ILE A 513 -27.68 -15.02 22.15
N ASN A 514 -27.67 -15.63 23.33
CA ASN A 514 -26.88 -16.82 23.61
C ASN A 514 -27.44 -18.07 22.92
N SER A 515 -28.75 -18.15 22.69
CA SER A 515 -29.37 -19.27 21.95
C SER A 515 -29.00 -19.22 20.47
N CYS A 516 -28.93 -18.02 19.87
CA CYS A 516 -28.59 -17.84 18.46
C CYS A 516 -27.09 -18.03 18.16
N ASN A 517 -26.20 -17.85 19.14
CA ASN A 517 -24.74 -17.88 18.95
C ASN A 517 -24.02 -18.75 19.99
N ARG A 518 -24.40 -20.03 20.10
CA ARG A 518 -23.89 -20.93 21.15
C ARG A 518 -22.37 -21.08 21.24
N ASN A 519 -21.62 -20.82 20.15
CA ASN A 519 -20.16 -21.01 20.10
C ASN A 519 -19.36 -19.81 19.56
N GLU A 520 -19.98 -18.68 19.24
CA GLU A 520 -19.29 -17.54 18.63
C GLU A 520 -19.54 -16.23 19.38
N ARG A 521 -18.49 -15.43 19.58
CA ARG A 521 -18.59 -14.10 20.18
C ARG A 521 -19.11 -13.10 19.15
N HIS A 522 -19.99 -12.20 19.58
CA HIS A 522 -20.41 -11.05 18.79
C HIS A 522 -19.23 -10.13 18.49
N GLN A 523 -19.26 -9.46 17.33
CA GLN A 523 -18.18 -8.56 16.96
C GLN A 523 -18.17 -7.31 17.85
N ALA A 524 -19.34 -6.74 18.12
CA ALA A 524 -19.54 -5.68 19.11
C ALA A 524 -20.94 -5.78 19.74
N ALA A 525 -21.03 -5.35 20.99
CA ALA A 525 -22.29 -5.16 21.71
C ALA A 525 -22.41 -3.72 22.21
N TYR A 526 -23.55 -3.10 21.96
CA TYR A 526 -23.85 -1.71 22.34
C TYR A 526 -25.01 -1.70 23.34
N PHE A 527 -24.78 -1.23 24.55
CA PHE A 527 -25.77 -1.22 25.61
C PHE A 527 -26.26 0.21 25.85
N PHE A 528 -27.51 0.49 25.50
CA PHE A 528 -28.19 1.74 25.82
C PHE A 528 -29.05 1.53 27.07
N ALA A 529 -28.42 1.76 28.22
CA ALA A 529 -28.97 1.49 29.54
C ALA A 529 -28.23 2.31 30.62
N ASN A 530 -28.73 2.30 31.85
CA ASN A 530 -27.95 2.81 32.98
C ASN A 530 -26.70 1.95 33.23
N ALA A 531 -25.73 2.46 33.99
CA ALA A 531 -24.44 1.78 34.20
C ALA A 531 -24.55 0.38 34.83
N VAL A 532 -25.51 0.17 35.74
CA VAL A 532 -25.69 -1.13 36.42
C VAL A 532 -26.22 -2.17 35.44
N THR A 533 -27.24 -1.81 34.66
CA THR A 533 -27.82 -2.67 33.63
C THR A 533 -26.83 -2.97 32.51
N ALA A 534 -26.09 -1.95 32.03
CA ALA A 534 -25.08 -2.15 31.00
C ALA A 534 -23.95 -3.07 31.46
N LYS A 535 -23.50 -2.94 32.72
CA LYS A 535 -22.54 -3.86 33.34
C LYS A 535 -23.09 -5.29 33.37
N TYR A 536 -24.34 -5.47 33.80
CA TYR A 536 -24.99 -6.80 33.83
C TYR A 536 -25.01 -7.43 32.43
N LEU A 537 -25.55 -6.72 31.44
CA LEU A 537 -25.57 -7.19 30.05
C LEU A 537 -24.18 -7.55 29.53
N GLY A 538 -23.18 -6.70 29.76
CA GLY A 538 -21.80 -6.94 29.33
C GLY A 538 -21.11 -8.14 30.00
N GLN A 539 -21.60 -8.61 31.16
CA GLN A 539 -21.09 -9.82 31.81
C GLN A 539 -21.64 -11.11 31.17
N PHE A 540 -22.87 -11.08 30.65
CA PHE A 540 -23.58 -12.28 30.18
C PHE A 540 -23.70 -12.39 28.66
N ILE A 541 -23.45 -11.30 27.93
CA ILE A 541 -23.45 -11.26 26.47
C ILE A 541 -22.01 -11.35 25.95
N PRO A 542 -21.62 -12.45 25.29
CA PRO A 542 -20.26 -12.64 24.81
C PRO A 542 -19.99 -11.78 23.56
N SER A 543 -19.17 -10.75 23.71
CA SER A 543 -18.72 -9.87 22.61
C SER A 543 -17.22 -9.64 22.65
N ARG A 544 -16.63 -9.26 21.51
CA ARG A 544 -15.22 -8.81 21.45
C ARG A 544 -15.05 -7.38 21.98
N LEU A 545 -16.06 -6.55 21.73
CA LEU A 545 -16.12 -5.16 22.17
C LEU A 545 -17.48 -4.88 22.81
N SER A 546 -17.49 -4.08 23.86
CA SER A 546 -18.70 -3.64 24.54
C SER A 546 -18.63 -2.14 24.81
N TYR A 547 -19.67 -1.41 24.38
CA TYR A 547 -19.81 0.02 24.61
C TYR A 547 -21.13 0.31 25.29
N THR A 548 -21.17 1.37 26.10
CA THR A 548 -22.37 1.80 26.81
C THR A 548 -22.73 3.21 26.36
N ASN A 549 -23.98 3.40 25.94
CA ASN A 549 -24.57 4.69 25.53
C ASN A 549 -23.83 5.44 24.40
N CYS A 550 -23.00 4.75 23.61
CA CYS A 550 -22.32 5.35 22.46
C CYS A 550 -21.93 4.31 21.41
N ILE A 551 -21.77 4.76 20.17
CA ILE A 551 -21.16 3.97 19.09
C ILE A 551 -20.00 4.81 18.51
N PRO A 552 -18.74 4.48 18.82
CA PRO A 552 -17.60 5.24 18.32
C PRO A 552 -17.53 5.23 16.79
N ILE A 553 -17.43 6.41 16.18
CA ILE A 553 -17.32 6.54 14.71
C ILE A 553 -16.05 5.89 14.16
N ALA A 554 -14.97 5.86 14.94
CA ALA A 554 -13.72 5.21 14.58
C ALA A 554 -13.85 3.70 14.32
N LEU A 555 -14.88 3.05 14.87
CA LEU A 555 -15.18 1.64 14.59
C LEU A 555 -16.00 1.45 13.32
N LEU A 556 -16.68 2.50 12.85
CA LEU A 556 -17.59 2.40 11.72
C LEU A 556 -16.87 2.52 10.38
N GLY A 557 -15.80 3.32 10.36
CA GLY A 557 -15.00 3.62 9.19
C GLY A 557 -14.00 2.55 8.81
#